data_AF-A0A7K1TCH5-F1
#
_entry.id   AF-A0A7K1TCH5-F1
#
_cell.length_a   1.000
_cell.length_b   1.000
_cell.length_c   1.000
_cell.angle_alpha   90.00
_cell.angle_beta   90.00
_cell.angle_gamma   90.00
#
_symmetry.space_group_name_H-M   'P 1'
#
loop_
_entity.id
_entity.type
_entity.pdbx_description
1 polymer ?
#
loop_
_entity_poly.entity_id
_entity_poly.type
_entity_poly.pdbx_seq_one_letter_code
_entity_poly.pdbx_strand_id
1 'polypeptide(L)'
;MRIKHFWLLGLLGTAPLASRAQLAQATPVDSATARAALATAARQFPKFYRALRLAQQQDTLLRRFVVVRSALPLATPAMAFANGAVRLDLRYLQTAQPGFDDNRLVVVLYHEIGHLHYYRTVPAPSRTPEASERAAFDYSLVKTRELAAAGDCAPLQTGLRFMLLRSQAHDLADPHVRALKALVQEPAYADYRRYVAAHCLAAPAR
;
A
#
# COMPACT_ATOMS: atom_id res chain seq x y z
N MET A 1 -35.44 32.71 28.91
CA MET A 1 -34.85 31.43 28.45
C MET A 1 -33.52 31.71 27.77
N ARG A 2 -32.39 31.30 28.36
CA ARG A 2 -31.04 31.45 27.78
C ARG A 2 -30.51 30.07 27.37
N ILE A 3 -30.26 29.88 26.08
CA ILE A 3 -29.75 28.63 25.50
C ILE A 3 -28.22 28.61 25.71
N LYS A 4 -27.75 27.67 26.54
CA LYS A 4 -26.32 27.41 26.75
C LYS A 4 -25.78 26.62 25.55
N HIS A 5 -24.87 27.21 24.80
CA HIS A 5 -24.11 26.52 23.75
C HIS A 5 -22.95 25.75 24.39
N PHE A 6 -22.98 24.42 24.25
CA PHE A 6 -21.85 23.54 24.53
C PHE A 6 -20.88 23.59 23.34
N TRP A 7 -19.69 24.15 23.55
CA TRP A 7 -18.56 23.95 22.64
C TRP A 7 -17.78 22.73 23.10
N LEU A 8 -17.96 21.61 22.40
CA LEU A 8 -17.07 20.45 22.50
C LEU A 8 -15.87 20.71 21.57
N LEU A 9 -14.77 21.18 22.14
CA LEU A 9 -13.48 21.29 21.45
C LEU A 9 -12.95 19.87 21.20
N GLY A 10 -13.16 19.37 19.98
CA GLY A 10 -12.52 18.16 19.48
C GLY A 10 -11.03 18.41 19.27
N LEU A 11 -10.20 17.93 20.19
CA LEU A 11 -8.76 17.75 19.99
C LEU A 11 -8.54 16.57 19.03
N LEU A 12 -8.56 16.83 17.72
CA LEU A 12 -7.97 15.94 16.74
C LEU A 12 -6.49 16.27 16.64
N GLY A 13 -5.69 15.50 17.37
CA GLY A 13 -4.23 15.56 17.32
C GLY A 13 -3.73 15.38 15.89
N THR A 14 -2.91 16.33 15.46
CA THR A 14 -2.12 16.28 14.25
C THR A 14 -1.22 15.04 14.27
N ALA A 15 -1.49 14.04 13.43
CA ALA A 15 -0.52 12.97 13.21
C ALA A 15 0.65 13.56 12.40
N PRO A 16 1.88 13.58 12.92
CA PRO A 16 3.02 14.13 12.20
C PRO A 16 3.42 13.21 11.05
N LEU A 17 3.94 13.84 9.99
CA LEU A 17 4.65 13.21 8.88
C LEU A 17 5.77 12.30 9.40
N ALA A 18 6.05 11.22 8.66
CA ALA A 18 7.19 10.34 8.90
C ALA A 18 8.53 11.03 8.77
N SER A 19 8.93 11.70 9.85
CA SER A 19 10.31 12.10 10.09
C SER A 19 11.19 10.85 10.22
N ARG A 20 12.51 11.03 10.16
CA ARG A 20 13.50 9.98 10.45
C ARG A 20 13.23 9.25 11.79
N ALA A 21 12.44 9.80 12.70
CA ALA A 21 11.99 9.14 13.92
C ALA A 21 11.06 7.93 13.65
N GLN A 22 10.24 7.95 12.59
CA GLN A 22 9.39 6.79 12.24
C GLN A 22 10.21 5.61 11.71
N LEU A 23 11.37 5.87 11.08
CA LEU A 23 12.33 4.83 10.69
C LEU A 23 13.05 4.20 11.88
N ALA A 24 13.19 4.93 13.00
CA ALA A 24 13.78 4.45 14.25
C ALA A 24 12.82 3.61 15.11
N GLN A 25 11.53 3.53 14.73
CA GLN A 25 10.48 2.90 15.53
C GLN A 25 10.04 1.52 15.02
N ALA A 26 10.75 0.97 14.03
CA ALA A 26 10.50 -0.37 13.52
C ALA A 26 11.77 -1.23 13.66
N THR A 27 11.69 -2.26 14.50
CA THR A 27 12.82 -3.16 14.78
C THR A 27 12.70 -4.41 13.92
N PRO A 28 13.74 -4.80 13.15
CA PRO A 28 13.78 -6.09 12.49
C PRO A 28 13.56 -7.21 13.50
N VAL A 29 12.69 -8.17 13.16
CA VAL A 29 12.53 -9.38 13.98
C VAL A 29 13.61 -10.40 13.62
N ASP A 30 13.88 -11.35 14.51
CA ASP A 30 14.81 -12.43 14.22
C ASP A 30 14.31 -13.33 13.07
N SER A 31 15.22 -14.12 12.50
CA SER A 31 14.93 -14.97 11.35
C SER A 31 13.88 -16.06 11.62
N ALA A 32 13.76 -16.55 12.87
CA ALA A 32 12.76 -17.55 13.21
C ALA A 32 11.37 -16.92 13.25
N THR A 33 11.24 -15.74 13.89
CA THR A 33 10.02 -14.94 13.92
C THR A 33 9.59 -14.53 12.50
N ALA A 34 10.52 -14.08 11.66
CA ALA A 34 10.23 -13.72 10.27
C ALA A 34 9.71 -14.93 9.45
N ARG A 35 10.34 -16.10 9.58
CA ARG A 35 9.87 -17.34 8.91
C ARG A 35 8.49 -17.76 9.40
N ALA A 36 8.25 -17.71 10.70
CA ALA A 36 6.95 -18.04 11.28
C ALA A 36 5.85 -17.08 10.79
N ALA A 37 6.15 -15.78 10.71
CA ALA A 37 5.24 -14.78 10.17
C ALA A 37 4.87 -15.04 8.70
N LEU A 38 5.87 -15.35 7.87
CA LEU A 38 5.65 -15.68 6.46
C LEU A 38 4.85 -16.98 6.29
N ALA A 39 5.09 -17.98 7.14
CA ALA A 39 4.30 -19.21 7.14
C ALA A 39 2.83 -18.95 7.56
N THR A 40 2.59 -18.03 8.50
CA THR A 40 1.24 -17.60 8.86
C THR A 40 0.58 -16.84 7.71
N ALA A 41 1.30 -15.91 7.07
CA ALA A 41 0.80 -15.18 5.90
C ALA A 41 0.43 -16.12 4.76
N ALA A 42 1.20 -17.19 4.52
CA ALA A 42 0.87 -18.20 3.52
C ALA A 42 -0.49 -18.89 3.75
N ARG A 43 -0.92 -19.01 5.01
CA ARG A 43 -2.22 -19.58 5.38
C ARG A 43 -3.34 -18.54 5.40
N GLN A 44 -3.09 -17.35 5.94
CA GLN A 44 -4.12 -16.31 6.13
C GLN A 44 -4.34 -15.44 4.89
N PHE A 45 -3.26 -15.19 4.14
CA PHE A 45 -3.22 -14.31 2.96
C PHE A 45 -2.52 -15.05 1.80
N PRO A 46 -3.07 -16.20 1.35
CA PRO A 46 -2.41 -17.05 0.37
C PRO A 46 -2.14 -16.34 -0.96
N LYS A 47 -2.99 -15.38 -1.37
CA LYS A 47 -2.79 -14.61 -2.60
C LYS A 47 -1.62 -13.65 -2.47
N PHE A 48 -1.57 -12.88 -1.39
CA PHE A 48 -0.46 -12.00 -1.06
C PHE A 48 0.84 -12.79 -0.95
N TYR A 49 0.84 -13.92 -0.24
CA TYR A 49 2.05 -14.74 -0.13
C TYR A 49 2.52 -15.25 -1.49
N ARG A 50 1.61 -15.70 -2.37
CA ARG A 50 1.98 -16.08 -3.74
C ARG A 50 2.54 -14.90 -4.53
N ALA A 51 1.92 -13.73 -4.47
CA ALA A 51 2.41 -12.53 -5.14
C ALA A 51 3.79 -12.11 -4.61
N LEU A 52 4.01 -12.23 -3.29
CA LEU A 52 5.28 -11.99 -2.63
C LEU A 52 6.37 -12.90 -3.20
N ARG A 53 6.11 -14.22 -3.27
CA ARG A 53 7.07 -15.20 -3.80
C ARG A 53 7.39 -14.95 -5.27
N LEU A 54 6.38 -14.65 -6.09
CA LEU A 54 6.58 -14.30 -7.50
C LEU A 54 7.42 -13.04 -7.65
N ALA A 55 7.14 -11.99 -6.88
CA ALA A 55 7.92 -10.77 -6.88
C ALA A 55 9.39 -11.02 -6.52
N GLN A 56 9.68 -11.86 -5.52
CA GLN A 56 11.07 -12.24 -5.18
C GLN A 56 11.81 -12.95 -6.31
N GLN A 57 11.09 -13.68 -7.15
CA GLN A 57 11.68 -14.44 -8.26
C GLN A 57 11.87 -13.60 -9.51
N GLN A 58 10.98 -12.62 -9.74
CA GLN A 58 10.87 -11.92 -11.02
C GLN A 58 11.33 -10.46 -10.98
N ASP A 59 11.18 -9.77 -9.84
CA ASP A 59 11.54 -8.36 -9.73
C ASP A 59 12.96 -8.20 -9.17
N THR A 60 13.91 -7.92 -10.06
CA THR A 60 15.33 -7.82 -9.69
C THR A 60 15.67 -6.59 -8.83
N LEU A 61 14.77 -5.61 -8.73
CA LEU A 61 14.95 -4.45 -7.84
C LEU A 61 14.63 -4.80 -6.39
N LEU A 62 13.75 -5.78 -6.17
CA LEU A 62 13.44 -6.32 -4.86
C LEU A 62 14.58 -7.25 -4.39
N ARG A 63 15.52 -6.68 -3.64
CA ARG A 63 16.69 -7.42 -3.15
C ARG A 63 16.40 -8.24 -1.90
N ARG A 64 15.53 -7.74 -1.03
CA ARG A 64 15.17 -8.44 0.23
C ARG A 64 13.88 -7.91 0.85
N PHE A 65 13.20 -8.80 1.56
CA PHE A 65 12.21 -8.43 2.56
C PHE A 65 12.80 -8.41 3.95
N VAL A 66 12.39 -7.44 4.75
CA VAL A 66 12.71 -7.36 6.17
C VAL A 66 11.42 -7.32 6.95
N VAL A 67 11.13 -8.36 7.72
CA VAL A 67 9.99 -8.33 8.64
C VAL A 67 10.37 -7.49 9.85
N VAL A 68 9.51 -6.54 10.20
CA VAL A 68 9.73 -5.61 11.30
C VAL A 68 8.55 -5.60 12.26
N ARG A 69 8.82 -5.26 13.52
CA ARG A 69 7.79 -4.91 14.50
C ARG A 69 7.80 -3.39 14.68
N SER A 70 6.72 -2.72 14.31
CA SER A 70 6.58 -1.29 14.56
C SER A 70 6.09 -1.04 15.98
N ALA A 71 6.64 -0.01 16.63
CA ALA A 71 6.20 0.46 17.93
C ALA A 71 4.91 1.31 17.86
N LEU A 72 4.52 1.76 16.66
CA LEU A 72 3.35 2.61 16.47
C LEU A 72 2.04 1.83 16.35
N PRO A 73 0.97 2.28 17.02
CA PRO A 73 -0.35 1.65 16.92
C PRO A 73 -0.90 1.68 15.49
N LEU A 74 -0.64 2.75 14.74
CA LEU A 74 -1.03 2.92 13.33
C LEU A 74 0.20 2.90 12.41
N ALA A 75 0.90 1.76 12.31
CA ALA A 75 2.00 1.67 11.33
C ALA A 75 1.52 1.24 9.95
N THR A 76 2.31 1.61 8.95
CA THR A 76 2.10 1.22 7.57
C THR A 76 2.35 -0.28 7.39
N PRO A 77 1.63 -0.94 6.47
CA PRO A 77 1.81 -2.38 6.21
C PRO A 77 3.20 -2.70 5.67
N ALA A 78 3.75 -1.79 4.87
CA ALA A 78 5.05 -1.96 4.24
C ALA A 78 5.73 -0.61 4.01
N MET A 79 6.99 -0.67 3.60
CA MET A 79 7.78 0.49 3.17
C MET A 79 8.99 0.06 2.33
N ALA A 80 9.15 0.67 1.16
CA ALA A 80 10.27 0.46 0.27
C ALA A 80 11.45 1.41 0.52
N PHE A 81 12.66 0.93 0.26
CA PHE A 81 13.90 1.67 0.43
C PHE A 81 14.70 1.66 -0.87
N ALA A 82 15.38 2.77 -1.17
CA ALA A 82 16.20 2.93 -2.38
C ALA A 82 17.34 1.91 -2.55
N ASN A 83 17.68 1.15 -1.49
CA ASN A 83 18.63 0.05 -1.55
C ASN A 83 18.01 -1.30 -1.98
N GLY A 84 16.76 -1.30 -2.44
CA GLY A 84 16.05 -2.51 -2.87
C GLY A 84 15.44 -3.34 -1.73
N ALA A 85 15.43 -2.83 -0.50
CA ALA A 85 14.75 -3.49 0.61
C ALA A 85 13.28 -3.05 0.68
N VAL A 86 12.39 -3.99 0.98
CA VAL A 86 11.02 -3.70 1.40
C VAL A 86 10.82 -4.21 2.82
N ARG A 87 10.40 -3.34 3.72
CA ARG A 87 10.00 -3.72 5.08
C ARG A 87 8.53 -4.13 5.08
N LEU A 88 8.20 -5.16 5.84
CA LEU A 88 6.83 -5.63 6.05
C LEU A 88 6.56 -5.63 7.56
N ASP A 89 5.50 -4.96 8.00
CA ASP A 89 5.10 -4.97 9.40
C ASP A 89 4.48 -6.32 9.76
N LEU A 90 5.03 -6.93 10.82
CA LEU A 90 4.66 -8.25 11.32
C LEU A 90 3.15 -8.43 11.52
N ARG A 91 2.44 -7.37 11.96
CA ARG A 91 1.00 -7.45 12.25
C ARG A 91 0.18 -7.77 11.01
N TYR A 92 0.54 -7.21 9.87
CA TYR A 92 -0.15 -7.43 8.59
C TYR A 92 0.16 -8.80 7.98
N LEU A 93 1.16 -9.52 8.51
CA LEU A 93 1.48 -10.90 8.11
C LEU A 93 0.81 -11.95 9.00
N GLN A 94 0.46 -11.58 10.23
CA GLN A 94 0.01 -12.52 11.26
C GLN A 94 -1.49 -12.43 11.57
N THR A 95 -2.11 -11.28 11.35
CA THR A 95 -3.52 -11.05 11.66
C THR A 95 -4.15 -10.11 10.63
N ALA A 96 -5.40 -10.40 10.26
CA ALA A 96 -6.19 -9.52 9.41
C ALA A 96 -6.33 -8.15 10.09
N GLN A 97 -5.91 -7.10 9.39
CA GLN A 97 -6.06 -5.73 9.84
C GLN A 97 -7.29 -5.09 9.17
N PRO A 98 -8.04 -4.21 9.87
CA PRO A 98 -9.18 -3.54 9.27
C PRO A 98 -8.82 -2.85 7.95
N GLY A 99 -9.52 -3.23 6.88
CA GLY A 99 -9.29 -2.70 5.54
C GLY A 99 -8.09 -3.29 4.79
N PHE A 100 -7.35 -4.26 5.34
CA PHE A 100 -6.24 -4.93 4.67
C PHE A 100 -6.53 -6.42 4.54
N ASP A 101 -7.36 -6.76 3.56
CA ASP A 101 -7.56 -8.14 3.12
C ASP A 101 -6.40 -8.60 2.23
N ASP A 102 -6.46 -9.87 1.83
CA ASP A 102 -5.46 -10.51 0.97
C ASP A 102 -5.23 -9.72 -0.34
N ASN A 103 -6.29 -9.19 -0.94
CA ASN A 103 -6.21 -8.40 -2.18
C ASN A 103 -5.54 -7.04 -1.96
N ARG A 104 -5.89 -6.34 -0.88
CA ARG A 104 -5.29 -5.06 -0.50
C ARG A 104 -3.80 -5.23 -0.22
N LEU A 105 -3.39 -6.31 0.42
CA LEU A 105 -1.98 -6.60 0.66
C LEU A 105 -1.21 -6.85 -0.65
N VAL A 106 -1.83 -7.46 -1.66
CA VAL A 106 -1.24 -7.56 -3.02
C VAL A 106 -1.03 -6.17 -3.64
N VAL A 107 -2.02 -5.28 -3.53
CA VAL A 107 -1.89 -3.89 -4.02
C VAL A 107 -0.74 -3.17 -3.31
N VAL A 108 -0.67 -3.29 -1.98
CA VAL A 108 0.42 -2.71 -1.17
C VAL A 108 1.78 -3.25 -1.62
N LEU A 109 1.92 -4.56 -1.83
CA LEU A 109 3.17 -5.15 -2.29
C LEU A 109 3.65 -4.51 -3.60
N TYR A 110 2.77 -4.42 -4.61
CA TYR A 110 3.15 -3.82 -5.88
C TYR A 110 3.37 -2.32 -5.77
N HIS A 111 2.65 -1.61 -4.90
CA HIS A 111 2.91 -0.21 -4.59
C HIS A 111 4.36 -0.02 -4.07
N GLU A 112 4.79 -0.82 -3.09
CA GLU A 112 6.17 -0.75 -2.59
C GLU A 112 7.21 -1.08 -3.66
N ILE A 113 6.93 -2.06 -4.52
CA ILE A 113 7.83 -2.38 -5.65
C ILE A 113 7.88 -1.19 -6.62
N GLY A 114 6.76 -0.51 -6.87
CA GLY A 114 6.72 0.69 -7.70
C GLY A 114 7.62 1.82 -7.19
N HIS A 115 7.74 2.00 -5.87
CA HIS A 115 8.75 2.90 -5.31
C HIS A 115 10.19 2.47 -5.67
N LEU A 116 10.49 1.17 -5.68
CA LEU A 116 11.82 0.68 -6.08
C LEU A 116 12.13 1.04 -7.55
N HIS A 117 11.15 0.89 -8.44
CA HIS A 117 11.27 1.31 -9.84
C HIS A 117 11.52 2.81 -9.94
N TYR A 118 10.78 3.63 -9.20
CA TYR A 118 11.02 5.08 -9.13
C TYR A 118 12.42 5.42 -8.61
N TYR A 119 12.88 4.78 -7.53
CA TYR A 119 14.22 5.01 -7.01
C TYR A 119 15.31 4.57 -7.99
N ARG A 120 15.05 3.58 -8.84
CA ARG A 120 15.99 3.14 -9.88
C ARG A 120 16.11 4.16 -11.01
N THR A 121 15.02 4.79 -11.42
CA THR A 121 14.97 5.67 -12.60
C THR A 121 15.19 7.14 -12.29
N VAL A 122 14.87 7.60 -11.08
CA VAL A 122 14.98 9.02 -10.68
C VAL A 122 16.21 9.25 -9.78
N PRO A 123 17.14 10.14 -10.15
CA PRO A 123 18.28 10.50 -9.32
C PRO A 123 17.86 11.05 -7.95
N ALA A 124 18.59 10.71 -6.89
CA ALA A 124 18.22 11.10 -5.52
C ALA A 124 17.92 12.60 -5.31
N PRO A 125 18.66 13.56 -5.90
CA PRO A 125 18.36 14.99 -5.76
C PRO A 125 17.04 15.43 -6.41
N SER A 126 16.52 14.65 -7.36
CA SER A 126 15.29 14.96 -8.11
C SER A 126 14.06 14.25 -7.55
N ARG A 127 14.23 13.40 -6.54
CA ARG A 127 13.13 12.63 -5.96
C ARG A 127 12.25 13.51 -5.10
N THR A 128 10.96 13.55 -5.40
CA THR A 128 9.94 14.08 -4.49
C THR A 128 9.12 12.92 -3.91
N PRO A 129 8.59 13.06 -2.68
CA PRO A 129 7.68 12.06 -2.11
C PRO A 129 6.45 11.84 -2.98
N GLU A 130 5.81 12.90 -3.47
CA GLU A 130 4.59 12.82 -4.28
C GLU A 130 4.80 12.11 -5.62
N ALA A 131 5.91 12.37 -6.32
CA ALA A 131 6.23 11.65 -7.55
C ALA A 131 6.56 10.17 -7.28
N SER A 132 7.16 9.86 -6.12
CA SER A 132 7.38 8.48 -5.68
C SER A 132 6.07 7.74 -5.43
N GLU A 133 5.13 8.37 -4.73
CA GLU A 133 3.78 7.85 -4.49
C GLU A 133 3.03 7.65 -5.79
N ARG A 134 3.10 8.63 -6.70
CA ARG A 134 2.47 8.54 -8.00
C ARG A 134 2.99 7.34 -8.80
N ALA A 135 4.31 7.21 -8.94
CA ALA A 135 4.91 6.08 -9.64
C ALA A 135 4.53 4.72 -9.01
N ALA A 136 4.42 4.67 -7.69
CA ALA A 136 3.98 3.48 -6.97
C ALA A 136 2.51 3.11 -7.24
N PHE A 137 1.60 4.09 -7.28
CA PHE A 137 0.22 3.85 -7.67
C PHE A 137 0.10 3.38 -9.12
N ASP A 138 0.78 4.03 -10.06
CA ASP A 138 0.77 3.63 -11.47
C ASP A 138 1.26 2.19 -11.63
N TYR A 139 2.38 1.83 -10.99
CA TYR A 139 2.90 0.47 -11.03
C TYR A 139 1.92 -0.54 -10.43
N SER A 140 1.30 -0.22 -9.30
CA SER A 140 0.31 -1.10 -8.68
C SER A 140 -0.92 -1.34 -9.58
N LEU A 141 -1.36 -0.32 -10.33
CA LEU A 141 -2.47 -0.44 -11.29
C LEU A 141 -2.08 -1.33 -12.48
N VAL A 142 -0.86 -1.16 -13.02
CA VAL A 142 -0.35 -2.03 -14.10
C VAL A 142 -0.31 -3.49 -13.64
N LYS A 143 0.35 -3.78 -12.51
CA LYS A 143 0.49 -5.15 -12.02
C LYS A 143 -0.83 -5.80 -11.65
N THR A 144 -1.75 -5.05 -11.04
CA THR A 144 -3.06 -5.61 -10.70
C THR A 144 -3.97 -5.77 -11.92
N ARG A 145 -3.79 -4.97 -12.99
CA ARG A 145 -4.41 -5.23 -14.29
C ARG A 145 -3.88 -6.49 -14.95
N GLU A 146 -2.58 -6.78 -14.86
CA GLU A 146 -2.02 -8.06 -15.35
C GLU A 146 -2.63 -9.25 -14.61
N LEU A 147 -2.81 -9.15 -13.28
CA LEU A 147 -3.52 -10.18 -12.51
C LEU A 147 -4.98 -10.32 -12.97
N ALA A 148 -5.67 -9.22 -13.22
CA ALA A 148 -7.03 -9.22 -13.74
C ALA A 148 -7.11 -9.85 -15.15
N ALA A 149 -6.12 -9.59 -16.01
CA ALA A 149 -6.00 -10.25 -17.32
C ALA A 149 -5.79 -11.76 -17.20
N ALA A 150 -5.16 -12.22 -16.12
CA ALA A 150 -5.03 -13.64 -15.77
C ALA A 150 -6.25 -14.20 -15.01
N GLY A 151 -7.34 -13.44 -14.91
CA GLY A 151 -8.60 -13.86 -14.28
C GLY A 151 -8.75 -13.49 -12.80
N ASP A 152 -7.74 -12.86 -12.17
CA ASP A 152 -7.82 -12.41 -10.78
C ASP A 152 -8.11 -10.90 -10.69
N CYS A 153 -9.38 -10.55 -10.79
CA CYS A 153 -9.83 -9.16 -10.80
C CYS A 153 -9.82 -8.45 -9.44
N ALA A 154 -9.83 -9.19 -8.34
CA ALA A 154 -10.08 -8.62 -7.02
C ALA A 154 -8.99 -7.61 -6.58
N PRO A 155 -7.69 -7.83 -6.81
CA PRO A 155 -6.67 -6.83 -6.50
C PRO A 155 -6.85 -5.50 -7.23
N LEU A 156 -7.19 -5.50 -8.53
CA LEU A 156 -7.41 -4.27 -9.29
C LEU A 156 -8.65 -3.52 -8.80
N GLN A 157 -9.75 -4.24 -8.57
CA GLN A 157 -10.98 -3.67 -8.02
C GLN A 157 -10.75 -3.03 -6.64
N THR A 158 -10.04 -3.74 -5.75
CA THR A 158 -9.66 -3.25 -4.42
C THR A 158 -8.75 -2.02 -4.52
N GLY A 159 -7.73 -2.06 -5.38
CA GLY A 159 -6.81 -0.95 -5.61
C GLY A 159 -7.54 0.31 -6.06
N LEU A 160 -8.35 0.22 -7.12
CA LEU A 160 -9.15 1.34 -7.62
C LEU A 160 -10.06 1.92 -6.53
N ARG A 161 -10.80 1.07 -5.80
CA ARG A 161 -11.69 1.51 -4.72
C ARG A 161 -10.93 2.30 -3.65
N PHE A 162 -9.83 1.78 -3.14
CA PHE A 162 -9.10 2.45 -2.04
C PHE A 162 -8.32 3.68 -2.50
N MET A 163 -7.85 3.71 -3.75
CA MET A 163 -7.28 4.92 -4.34
C MET A 163 -8.31 6.06 -4.39
N LEU A 164 -9.54 5.77 -4.83
CA LEU A 164 -10.63 6.75 -4.84
C LEU A 164 -11.02 7.21 -3.43
N LEU A 165 -11.13 6.27 -2.47
CA LEU A 165 -11.45 6.63 -1.09
C LEU A 165 -10.34 7.50 -0.46
N ARG A 166 -9.07 7.16 -0.66
CA ARG A 166 -7.95 7.92 -0.09
C ARG A 166 -7.78 9.28 -0.76
N SER A 167 -8.12 9.43 -2.05
CA SER A 167 -8.09 10.73 -2.73
C SER A 167 -9.09 11.74 -2.15
N GLN A 168 -10.14 11.28 -1.47
CA GLN A 168 -11.15 12.14 -0.86
C GLN A 168 -10.69 12.75 0.47
N ALA A 169 -9.60 12.28 1.07
CA ALA A 169 -9.07 12.84 2.31
C ALA A 169 -8.65 14.31 2.16
N HIS A 170 -8.70 15.06 3.26
CA HIS A 170 -8.35 16.48 3.31
C HIS A 170 -6.89 16.75 3.69
N ASP A 171 -6.16 15.71 4.12
CA ASP A 171 -4.77 15.83 4.54
C ASP A 171 -3.85 16.02 3.32
N LEU A 172 -3.67 17.27 2.90
CA LEU A 172 -2.78 17.62 1.79
C LEU A 172 -1.30 17.58 2.19
N ALA A 173 -0.95 17.38 3.46
CA ALA A 173 0.44 17.17 3.86
C ALA A 173 0.91 15.77 3.45
N ASP A 174 0.02 14.78 3.44
CA ASP A 174 0.29 13.42 3.00
C ASP A 174 0.54 13.35 1.47
N PRO A 175 1.75 12.94 1.03
CA PRO A 175 2.03 12.76 -0.39
C PRO A 175 1.13 11.71 -1.07
N HIS A 176 0.63 10.69 -0.35
CA HIS A 176 -0.31 9.72 -0.91
C HIS A 176 -1.59 10.41 -1.36
N VAL A 177 -2.13 11.30 -0.52
CA VAL A 177 -3.38 12.02 -0.79
C VAL A 177 -3.21 12.94 -1.99
N ARG A 178 -2.10 13.69 -2.07
CA ARG A 178 -1.83 14.59 -3.21
C ARG A 178 -1.69 13.80 -4.52
N ALA A 179 -0.88 12.74 -4.52
CA ALA A 179 -0.70 11.89 -5.70
C ALA A 179 -2.03 11.28 -6.17
N LEU A 180 -2.86 10.79 -5.25
CA LEU A 180 -4.15 10.19 -5.59
C LEU A 180 -5.20 11.20 -6.04
N LYS A 181 -5.23 12.41 -5.46
CA LYS A 181 -6.13 13.47 -5.91
C LYS A 181 -5.91 13.81 -7.38
N ALA A 182 -4.65 13.87 -7.83
CA ALA A 182 -4.32 14.03 -9.24
C ALA A 182 -4.68 12.78 -10.05
N LEU A 183 -4.16 11.61 -9.66
CA LEU A 183 -4.32 10.35 -10.39
C LEU A 183 -5.78 10.02 -10.74
N VAL A 184 -6.71 10.13 -9.78
CA VAL A 184 -8.10 9.68 -10.00
C VAL A 184 -8.88 10.55 -10.98
N GLN A 185 -8.36 11.73 -11.32
CA GLN A 185 -8.95 12.64 -12.30
C GLN A 185 -8.39 12.40 -13.72
N GLU A 186 -7.38 11.54 -13.87
CA GLU A 186 -6.73 11.33 -15.15
C GLU A 186 -7.45 10.30 -16.03
N PRO A 187 -7.37 10.44 -17.36
CA PRO A 187 -7.94 9.47 -18.29
C PRO A 187 -7.46 8.03 -18.04
N ALA A 188 -6.18 7.85 -17.71
CA ALA A 188 -5.60 6.55 -17.44
C ALA A 188 -6.31 5.82 -16.28
N TYR A 189 -6.70 6.53 -15.22
CA TYR A 189 -7.45 5.93 -14.12
C TYR A 189 -8.86 5.50 -14.54
N ALA A 190 -9.53 6.31 -15.38
CA ALA A 190 -10.81 5.95 -15.98
C ALA A 190 -10.68 4.70 -16.87
N ASP A 191 -9.56 4.51 -17.57
CA ASP A 191 -9.30 3.33 -18.39
C ASP A 191 -9.24 2.05 -17.56
N TYR A 192 -8.59 2.07 -16.39
CA TYR A 192 -8.61 0.92 -15.48
C TYR A 192 -10.03 0.61 -14.97
N ARG A 193 -10.84 1.63 -14.71
CA ARG A 193 -12.25 1.43 -14.32
C ARG A 193 -13.07 0.82 -15.46
N ARG A 194 -12.87 1.29 -16.70
CA ARG A 194 -13.51 0.71 -17.89
C ARG A 194 -13.05 -0.72 -18.12
N TYR A 195 -11.76 -1.00 -17.94
CA TYR A 195 -11.20 -2.34 -18.02
C TYR A 195 -11.88 -3.29 -17.02
N VAL A 196 -12.00 -2.89 -15.75
CA VAL A 196 -12.72 -3.68 -14.75
C VAL A 196 -14.17 -3.91 -15.18
N ALA A 197 -14.90 -2.88 -15.62
CA ALA A 197 -16.28 -3.02 -16.05
C ALA A 197 -16.45 -3.99 -17.25
N ALA A 198 -15.49 -4.01 -18.17
CA ALA A 198 -15.54 -4.85 -19.36
C ALA A 198 -15.08 -6.29 -19.13
N HIS A 199 -14.08 -6.50 -18.25
CA HIS A 199 -13.38 -7.79 -18.13
C HIS A 199 -13.59 -8.48 -16.79
N CYS A 200 -13.96 -7.75 -15.76
CA CYS A 200 -14.23 -8.30 -14.44
C CYS A 200 -15.73 -8.43 -14.26
N LEU A 201 -16.29 -9.55 -14.73
CA LEU A 201 -17.66 -9.93 -14.40
C LEU A 201 -17.87 -9.78 -12.90
N ALA A 202 -19.01 -9.26 -12.48
CA ALA A 202 -19.39 -9.29 -11.07
C ALA A 202 -19.39 -10.77 -10.65
N ALA A 203 -18.35 -11.19 -9.92
CA ALA A 203 -18.37 -12.50 -9.30
C ALA A 203 -19.65 -12.55 -8.46
N PRO A 204 -20.52 -13.56 -8.61
CA PRO A 204 -21.70 -13.65 -7.76
C PRO A 204 -21.23 -13.61 -6.31
N ALA A 205 -21.80 -12.71 -5.53
CA ALA A 205 -21.52 -12.60 -4.11
C ALA A 205 -21.72 -13.99 -3.49
N ARG A 206 -20.64 -14.60 -3.02
CA ARG A 206 -20.67 -15.83 -2.23
C ARG A 206 -20.67 -15.47 -0.76
#